data_AF-A0A3R7PMD4-F1
#
_entry.id   AF-A0A3R7PMD4-F1
#
_cell.length_a   1.000
_cell.length_b   1.000
_cell.length_c   1.000
_cell.angle_alpha   90.00
_cell.angle_beta   90.00
_cell.angle_gamma   90.00
#
_symmetry.space_group_name_H-M   'P 1'
#
loop_
_entity.id
_entity.type
_entity.pdbx_description
1 polymer ?
#
loop_
_entity_poly.entity_id
_entity_poly.type
_entity_poly.pdbx_seq_one_letter_code
_entity_poly.pdbx_strand_id
1 'polypeptide(L)'
;MAGTRPGFLGEGDVPKELDSLFPASSASQRTETIKPKPGICVKTRNEDKKKVFINVCTSEAIPAPEDITDQELIAILESDKPSDFRVPMSIGQLHEEKDKSGEVCLAYDVVISPAFFTKMTDNPLFHNFFMIATMEGIEEKYTMTLDKNGGLLMMFLFI
;
A
#
# COMPACT_ATOMS: atom_id res chain seq x y z
N MET A 1 22.37 -50.60 -41.23
CA MET A 1 22.02 -51.20 -39.92
C MET A 1 22.54 -50.30 -38.82
N ALA A 2 21.69 -50.07 -37.80
CA ALA A 2 21.92 -49.58 -36.42
C ALA A 2 23.33 -49.13 -35.99
N GLY A 3 23.53 -48.08 -35.17
CA GLY A 3 22.59 -47.39 -34.30
C GLY A 3 23.25 -46.28 -33.48
N THR A 4 22.38 -45.35 -33.06
CA THR A 4 22.29 -44.66 -31.76
C THR A 4 23.56 -44.41 -30.93
N ARG A 5 23.92 -43.13 -30.76
CA ARG A 5 24.69 -42.63 -29.59
C ARG A 5 23.76 -42.54 -28.36
N PRO A 6 24.17 -42.98 -27.17
CA PRO A 6 23.36 -42.83 -25.97
C PRO A 6 23.43 -41.40 -25.41
N GLY A 7 22.24 -40.83 -25.19
CA GLY A 7 21.77 -40.26 -23.92
C GLY A 7 22.67 -39.26 -23.19
N PHE A 8 22.24 -38.00 -23.25
CA PHE A 8 22.55 -36.93 -22.30
C PHE A 8 22.33 -37.36 -20.85
N LEU A 9 23.16 -36.82 -19.95
CA LEU A 9 23.14 -37.03 -18.51
C LEU A 9 21.81 -36.56 -17.87
N GLY A 10 21.14 -37.51 -17.22
CA GLY A 10 20.65 -37.43 -15.83
C GLY A 10 19.74 -36.28 -15.45
N GLU A 11 18.44 -36.57 -15.41
CA GLU A 11 17.44 -35.89 -14.58
C GLU A 11 17.94 -35.82 -13.12
N GLY A 12 18.07 -34.61 -12.59
CA GLY A 12 18.25 -34.38 -11.16
C GLY A 12 16.87 -34.35 -10.50
N ASP A 13 16.62 -35.33 -9.63
CA ASP A 13 15.42 -35.44 -8.80
C ASP A 13 15.10 -34.13 -8.06
N VAL A 14 13.93 -33.56 -8.37
CA VAL A 14 13.31 -32.49 -7.57
C VAL A 14 12.79 -33.14 -6.27
N PRO A 15 13.19 -32.68 -5.07
CA PRO A 15 12.75 -33.29 -3.83
C PRO A 15 11.22 -33.23 -3.67
N LYS A 16 10.61 -34.40 -3.43
CA LYS A 16 9.16 -34.65 -3.28
C LYS A 16 8.50 -33.96 -2.08
N GLU A 17 9.19 -33.08 -1.38
CA GLU A 17 8.67 -32.31 -0.24
C GLU A 17 8.08 -30.96 -0.66
N LEU A 18 8.42 -30.44 -1.85
CA LEU A 18 7.90 -29.14 -2.30
C LEU A 18 6.45 -29.22 -2.81
N ASP A 19 6.04 -30.37 -3.37
CA ASP A 19 4.66 -30.62 -3.84
C ASP A 19 3.64 -30.71 -2.68
N SER A 20 4.09 -31.11 -1.48
CA SER A 20 3.21 -31.17 -0.30
C SER A 20 2.96 -29.81 0.36
N LEU A 21 3.78 -28.79 0.08
CA LEU A 21 3.60 -27.43 0.60
C LEU A 21 2.61 -26.62 -0.24
N PHE A 22 2.46 -26.98 -1.52
CA PHE A 22 1.46 -26.42 -2.41
C PHE A 22 0.57 -27.55 -2.92
N PRO A 23 -0.39 -28.05 -2.10
CA PRO A 23 -1.36 -29.00 -2.61
C PRO A 23 -1.94 -28.40 -3.88
N ALA A 24 -1.89 -29.15 -4.98
CA ALA A 24 -2.51 -28.82 -6.27
C ALA A 24 -4.03 -28.80 -6.08
N SER A 25 -4.51 -27.81 -5.34
CA SER A 25 -5.89 -27.54 -5.14
C SER A 25 -6.32 -26.83 -6.40
N SER A 26 -6.99 -27.58 -7.27
CA SER A 26 -7.91 -27.08 -8.28
C SER A 26 -9.08 -26.36 -7.61
N ALA A 27 -8.79 -25.34 -6.82
CA ALA A 27 -9.67 -24.21 -6.61
C ALA A 27 -9.20 -23.19 -7.64
N SER A 28 -10.10 -22.72 -8.50
CA SER A 28 -9.88 -21.44 -9.18
C SER A 28 -9.61 -20.40 -8.09
N GLN A 29 -8.35 -20.16 -7.73
CA GLN A 29 -7.96 -18.94 -7.04
C GLN A 29 -8.30 -17.83 -8.03
N ARG A 30 -9.52 -17.30 -7.91
CA ARG A 30 -9.87 -16.05 -8.55
C ARG A 30 -8.96 -15.02 -7.91
N THR A 31 -7.88 -14.69 -8.59
CA THR A 31 -7.21 -13.42 -8.41
C THR A 31 -8.20 -12.36 -8.84
N GLU A 32 -9.08 -11.97 -7.93
CA GLU A 32 -9.92 -10.81 -8.16
C GLU A 32 -8.98 -9.61 -8.20
N THR A 33 -8.76 -9.11 -9.42
CA THR A 33 -8.04 -7.85 -9.61
C THR A 33 -8.97 -6.76 -9.12
N ILE A 34 -8.84 -6.42 -7.86
CA ILE A 34 -9.63 -5.38 -7.22
C ILE A 34 -9.10 -4.07 -7.78
N LYS A 35 -9.94 -3.33 -8.52
CA LYS A 35 -9.63 -1.97 -8.96
C LYS A 35 -10.08 -1.00 -7.87
N PRO A 36 -9.16 -0.35 -7.14
CA PRO A 36 -9.54 0.62 -6.14
C PRO A 36 -10.29 1.78 -6.78
N LYS A 37 -11.28 2.34 -6.07
CA LYS A 37 -11.92 3.60 -6.46
C LYS A 37 -11.01 4.75 -6.05
N PRO A 38 -10.67 5.69 -6.95
CA PRO A 38 -9.85 6.84 -6.60
C PRO A 38 -10.49 7.72 -5.52
N GLY A 39 -9.66 8.35 -4.69
CA GLY A 39 -10.09 9.27 -3.63
C GLY A 39 -9.35 10.62 -3.71
N ILE A 40 -8.38 10.83 -2.81
CA ILE A 40 -7.58 12.06 -2.76
C ILE A 40 -6.14 11.80 -3.22
N CYS A 41 -5.46 12.86 -3.66
CA CYS A 41 -4.03 12.82 -3.94
C CYS A 41 -3.31 13.82 -3.02
N VAL A 42 -2.30 13.34 -2.32
CA VAL A 42 -1.50 14.15 -1.40
C VAL A 42 -0.10 14.29 -1.96
N LYS A 43 0.36 15.54 -2.07
CA LYS A 43 1.72 15.84 -2.52
C LYS A 43 2.63 16.10 -1.34
N THR A 44 3.78 15.43 -1.33
CA THR A 44 4.91 15.65 -0.41
C THR A 44 6.24 15.67 -1.19
N ARG A 45 7.36 15.64 -0.47
CA ARG A 45 8.70 15.49 -1.02
C ARG A 45 9.48 14.42 -0.24
N ASN A 46 10.47 13.83 -0.88
CA ASN A 46 11.45 13.00 -0.19
C ASN A 46 12.66 13.82 0.29
N GLU A 47 13.63 13.16 0.91
CA GLU A 47 14.92 13.72 1.34
C GLU A 47 15.72 14.45 0.23
N ASP A 48 15.59 14.01 -1.03
CA ASP A 48 16.18 14.68 -2.21
C ASP A 48 15.38 15.90 -2.69
N LYS A 49 14.31 16.29 -1.99
CA LYS A 49 13.34 17.34 -2.38
C LYS A 49 12.56 17.02 -3.66
N LYS A 50 12.60 15.78 -4.16
CA LYS A 50 11.82 15.33 -5.32
C LYS A 50 10.35 15.22 -4.95
N LYS A 51 9.46 15.54 -5.89
CA LYS A 51 8.01 15.46 -5.70
C LYS A 51 7.59 14.00 -5.53
N VAL A 52 6.81 13.74 -4.51
CA VAL A 52 6.19 12.43 -4.25
C VAL A 52 4.69 12.62 -4.10
N PHE A 53 3.91 11.76 -4.75
CA PHE A 53 2.46 11.74 -4.66
C PHE A 53 2.00 10.48 -3.92
N ILE A 54 0.98 10.64 -3.08
CA ILE A 54 0.31 9.56 -2.37
C ILE A 54 -1.15 9.62 -2.79
N ASN A 55 -1.58 8.65 -3.59
CA ASN A 55 -2.96 8.50 -4.03
C ASN A 55 -3.70 7.64 -3.02
N VAL A 56 -4.62 8.24 -2.26
CA VAL A 56 -5.48 7.49 -1.34
C VAL A 56 -6.72 7.05 -2.11
N CYS A 57 -6.83 5.74 -2.30
CA CYS A 57 -7.91 5.06 -2.97
C CYS A 57 -8.73 4.23 -1.98
N THR A 58 -9.91 3.78 -2.40
CA THR A 58 -10.82 3.00 -1.56
C THR A 58 -11.18 1.65 -2.18
N SER A 59 -11.40 0.64 -1.35
CA SER A 59 -11.85 -0.68 -1.79
C SER A 59 -12.62 -1.39 -0.68
N GLU A 60 -13.76 -2.00 -1.01
CA GLU A 60 -14.57 -2.83 -0.09
C GLU A 60 -13.81 -4.07 0.40
N ALA A 61 -12.70 -4.43 -0.25
CA ALA A 61 -11.86 -5.55 0.16
C ALA A 61 -10.96 -5.23 1.36
N ILE A 62 -10.78 -3.95 1.68
CA ILE A 62 -10.02 -3.52 2.86
C ILE A 62 -11.02 -3.32 4.02
N PRO A 63 -10.86 -4.04 5.15
CA PRO A 63 -11.74 -3.87 6.29
C PRO A 63 -11.57 -2.47 6.89
N ALA A 64 -12.65 -1.93 7.44
CA ALA A 64 -12.58 -0.70 8.22
C ALA A 64 -11.84 -0.94 9.54
N PRO A 65 -11.10 0.06 10.05
CA PRO A 65 -10.59 0.02 11.41
C PRO A 65 -11.74 0.13 12.42
N GLU A 66 -11.41 -0.02 13.70
CA GLU A 66 -12.35 0.26 14.79
C GLU A 66 -12.88 1.69 14.70
N ASP A 67 -14.17 1.88 14.94
CA ASP A 67 -14.79 3.20 14.90
C ASP A 67 -14.65 3.89 16.25
N ILE A 68 -13.58 4.68 16.41
CA ILE A 68 -13.28 5.43 17.65
C ILE A 68 -13.56 6.92 17.51
N THR A 69 -13.89 7.61 18.58
CA THR A 69 -14.08 9.06 18.63
C THR A 69 -12.75 9.83 18.58
N ASP A 70 -12.82 11.15 18.35
CA ASP A 70 -11.67 12.04 18.41
C ASP A 70 -11.00 12.01 19.79
N GLN A 71 -11.79 11.96 20.86
CA GLN A 71 -11.28 11.90 22.23
C GLN A 71 -10.53 10.60 22.49
N GLU A 72 -11.05 9.47 22.00
CA GLU A 72 -10.37 8.18 22.10
C GLU A 72 -9.06 8.17 21.29
N LEU A 73 -9.07 8.73 20.08
CA LEU A 73 -7.84 8.85 19.29
C LEU A 73 -6.80 9.73 20.00
N ILE A 74 -7.19 10.88 20.56
CA ILE A 74 -6.29 11.74 21.35
C ILE A 74 -5.73 10.98 22.55
N ALA A 75 -6.57 10.27 23.30
CA ALA A 75 -6.13 9.48 24.45
C ALA A 75 -5.12 8.39 24.05
N ILE A 76 -5.29 7.78 22.87
CA ILE A 76 -4.34 6.80 22.32
C ILE A 76 -3.02 7.48 21.92
N LEU A 77 -3.07 8.66 21.31
CA LEU A 77 -1.86 9.42 20.94
C LEU A 77 -1.07 9.92 22.16
N GLU A 78 -1.75 10.20 23.27
CA GLU A 78 -1.13 10.60 24.54
C GLU A 78 -0.70 9.41 25.42
N SER A 79 -1.13 8.20 25.07
CA SER A 79 -0.81 6.96 25.79
C SER A 79 0.60 6.46 25.46
N ASP A 80 1.25 5.83 26.44
CA ASP A 80 2.52 5.13 26.25
C ASP A 80 2.37 3.83 25.42
N LYS A 81 1.17 3.51 24.93
CA LYS A 81 0.84 2.31 24.15
C LYS A 81 0.37 2.67 22.73
N PRO A 82 1.30 2.82 21.77
CA PRO A 82 0.96 3.19 20.39
C PRO A 82 0.20 2.11 19.61
N SER A 83 0.02 0.89 20.16
CA SER A 83 -0.59 -0.24 19.46
C SER A 83 -2.11 -0.26 19.43
N ASP A 84 -2.76 0.67 20.12
CA ASP A 84 -4.18 0.56 20.51
C ASP A 84 -5.16 0.95 19.39
N PHE A 85 -4.68 1.66 18.35
CA PHE A 85 -5.46 1.91 17.14
C PHE A 85 -4.67 1.55 15.88
N ARG A 86 -5.25 0.72 15.01
CA ARG A 86 -4.62 0.27 13.76
C ARG A 86 -5.53 0.54 12.59
N VAL A 87 -4.96 1.12 11.53
CA VAL A 87 -5.66 1.35 10.27
C VAL A 87 -5.19 0.33 9.23
N PRO A 88 -6.05 -0.62 8.80
CA PRO A 88 -5.74 -1.48 7.68
C PRO A 88 -5.58 -0.66 6.39
N MET A 89 -4.43 -0.79 5.73
CA MET A 89 -4.18 -0.18 4.43
C MET A 89 -3.31 -1.08 3.57
N SER A 90 -3.48 -0.99 2.25
CA SER A 90 -2.57 -1.60 1.28
C SER A 90 -1.72 -0.53 0.63
N ILE A 91 -0.39 -0.65 0.75
CA ILE A 91 0.56 0.25 0.08
C ILE A 91 1.01 -0.43 -1.21
N GLY A 92 0.61 0.12 -2.35
CA GLY A 92 0.97 -0.32 -3.69
C GLY A 92 2.47 -0.20 -3.98
N GLN A 93 2.89 -0.74 -5.12
CA GLN A 93 4.25 -0.59 -5.61
C GLN A 93 4.56 0.86 -5.96
N LEU A 94 5.82 1.28 -5.77
CA LEU A 94 6.30 2.55 -6.29
C LEU A 94 6.13 2.57 -7.81
N HIS A 95 5.57 3.65 -8.33
CA HIS A 95 5.49 3.89 -9.77
C HIS A 95 5.77 5.35 -10.13
N GLU A 96 5.99 5.59 -11.42
CA GLU A 96 6.28 6.92 -11.97
C GLU A 96 5.02 7.50 -12.61
N GLU A 97 4.73 8.76 -12.28
CA GLU A 97 3.64 9.55 -12.86
C GLU A 97 4.19 10.84 -13.50
N LYS A 98 3.38 11.46 -14.35
CA LYS A 98 3.70 12.80 -14.88
C LYS A 98 2.89 13.86 -14.15
N ASP A 99 3.58 14.88 -13.64
CA ASP A 99 2.90 16.01 -13.04
C ASP A 99 2.30 16.96 -14.11
N LYS A 100 1.63 18.03 -13.66
CA LYS A 100 1.00 19.02 -14.57
C LYS A 100 1.99 19.75 -15.49
N SER A 101 3.28 19.78 -15.14
CA SER A 101 4.36 20.31 -15.98
C SER A 101 4.96 19.27 -16.93
N GLY A 102 4.53 18.02 -16.86
CA GLY A 102 5.06 16.91 -17.63
C GLY A 102 6.35 16.31 -17.05
N GLU A 103 6.75 16.72 -15.84
CA GLU A 103 7.91 16.15 -15.14
C GLU A 103 7.55 14.81 -14.52
N VAL A 104 8.48 13.85 -14.60
CA VAL A 104 8.34 12.55 -13.94
C VAL A 104 8.46 12.72 -12.44
N CYS A 105 7.53 12.12 -11.70
CA CYS A 105 7.45 12.14 -10.25
C CYS A 105 7.12 10.74 -9.71
N LEU A 106 7.43 10.51 -8.44
CA LEU A 106 7.15 9.24 -7.78
C LEU A 106 5.73 9.24 -7.22
N ALA A 107 5.03 8.13 -7.34
CA ALA A 107 3.68 7.95 -6.83
C ALA A 107 3.53 6.63 -6.06
N TYR A 108 2.71 6.67 -5.02
CA TYR A 108 2.28 5.52 -4.23
C TYR A 108 0.77 5.48 -4.16
N ASP A 109 0.19 4.31 -4.45
CA ASP A 109 -1.25 4.09 -4.29
C ASP A 109 -1.52 3.41 -2.94
N VAL A 110 -2.32 4.05 -2.09
CA VAL A 110 -2.68 3.57 -0.77
C VAL A 110 -4.17 3.27 -0.76
N VAL A 111 -4.54 2.02 -0.48
CA VAL A 111 -5.93 1.58 -0.50
C VAL A 111 -6.45 1.36 0.91
N ILE A 112 -7.56 2.01 1.25
CA ILE A 112 -8.25 1.88 2.54
C ILE A 112 -9.73 1.52 2.38
N SER A 113 -10.41 1.23 3.48
CA SER A 113 -11.86 1.04 3.45
C SER A 113 -12.59 2.34 3.06
N PRO A 114 -13.70 2.28 2.31
CA PRO A 114 -14.50 3.45 1.99
C PRO A 114 -15.06 4.16 3.24
N ALA A 115 -15.47 3.41 4.26
CA ALA A 115 -16.00 3.96 5.51
C ALA A 115 -14.97 4.82 6.25
N PHE A 116 -13.72 4.32 6.36
CA PHE A 116 -12.64 5.09 6.98
C PHE A 116 -12.24 6.30 6.13
N PHE A 117 -12.25 6.16 4.81
CA PHE A 117 -11.97 7.27 3.90
C PHE A 117 -12.91 8.45 4.15
N THR A 118 -14.22 8.22 4.23
CA THR A 118 -15.20 9.27 4.55
C THR A 118 -14.89 9.94 5.90
N LYS A 119 -14.58 9.14 6.92
CA LYS A 119 -14.24 9.68 8.24
C LYS A 119 -13.00 10.57 8.22
N MET A 120 -11.93 10.12 7.58
CA MET A 120 -10.70 10.90 7.51
C MET A 120 -10.84 12.14 6.63
N THR A 121 -11.70 12.14 5.59
CA THR A 121 -11.88 13.34 4.75
C THR A 121 -12.68 14.43 5.46
N ASP A 122 -13.61 14.03 6.33
CA ASP A 122 -14.48 14.97 7.05
C ASP A 122 -13.87 15.41 8.39
N ASN A 123 -12.81 14.74 8.86
CA ASN A 123 -12.18 14.99 10.14
C ASN A 123 -10.65 15.24 10.01
N PRO A 124 -10.19 16.49 10.23
CA PRO A 124 -8.78 16.85 10.15
C PRO A 124 -7.84 16.07 11.10
N LEU A 125 -8.33 15.65 12.27
CA LEU A 125 -7.54 14.87 13.22
C LEU A 125 -7.23 13.48 12.64
N PHE A 126 -8.26 12.78 12.16
CA PHE A 126 -8.09 11.48 11.50
C PHE A 126 -7.32 11.59 10.19
N HIS A 127 -7.52 12.66 9.42
CA HIS A 127 -6.72 12.95 8.23
C HIS A 127 -5.22 13.00 8.57
N ASN A 128 -4.84 13.83 9.54
CA ASN A 128 -3.44 14.04 9.89
C ASN A 128 -2.82 12.77 10.48
N PHE A 129 -3.54 12.10 11.38
CA PHE A 129 -3.12 10.80 11.92
C PHE A 129 -2.86 9.79 10.81
N PHE A 130 -3.82 9.62 9.89
CA PHE A 130 -3.69 8.66 8.81
C PHE A 130 -2.55 9.00 7.86
N MET A 131 -2.36 10.27 7.53
CA MET A 131 -1.27 10.68 6.64
C MET A 131 0.11 10.43 7.25
N ILE A 132 0.29 10.68 8.54
CA ILE A 132 1.55 10.38 9.25
C ILE A 132 1.80 8.87 9.24
N ALA A 133 0.80 8.07 9.63
CA ALA A 133 0.91 6.61 9.64
C ALA A 133 1.20 6.03 8.24
N THR A 134 0.57 6.59 7.21
CA THR A 134 0.80 6.20 5.81
C THR A 134 2.22 6.53 5.36
N MET A 135 2.71 7.72 5.69
CA MET A 135 4.08 8.11 5.37
C MET A 135 5.09 7.20 6.06
N GLU A 136 4.89 6.92 7.35
CA GLU A 136 5.74 5.98 8.10
C GLU A 136 5.73 4.57 7.48
N GLY A 137 4.56 4.08 7.08
CA GLY A 137 4.45 2.80 6.38
C GLY A 137 5.19 2.78 5.03
N ILE A 138 5.20 3.89 4.29
CA ILE A 138 5.96 4.03 3.03
C ILE A 138 7.46 4.10 3.31
N GLU A 139 7.87 4.91 4.28
CA GLU A 139 9.27 5.07 4.71
C GLU A 139 9.87 3.72 5.13
N GLU A 140 9.15 2.94 5.94
CA GLU A 140 9.56 1.61 6.37
C GLU A 140 9.64 0.64 5.20
N LYS A 141 8.58 0.58 4.36
CA LYS A 141 8.49 -0.38 3.25
C LYS A 141 9.56 -0.15 2.17
N TYR A 142 9.95 1.10 1.93
CA TYR A 142 10.87 1.45 0.85
C TYR A 142 12.22 2.02 1.32
N THR A 143 12.48 2.03 2.64
CA THR A 143 13.73 2.53 3.24
C THR A 143 14.08 3.94 2.75
N MET A 144 13.14 4.87 2.93
CA MET A 144 13.30 6.28 2.54
C MET A 144 12.72 7.23 3.58
N THR A 145 12.93 8.54 3.39
CA THR A 145 12.36 9.59 4.24
C THR A 145 11.44 10.51 3.44
N LEU A 146 10.26 10.81 3.99
CA LEU A 146 9.28 11.74 3.46
C LEU A 146 9.16 12.99 4.35
N ASP A 147 8.89 14.12 3.72
CA ASP A 147 8.69 15.38 4.42
C ASP A 147 7.29 15.43 5.04
N LYS A 148 7.24 15.21 6.37
CA LYS A 148 6.00 15.25 7.17
C LYS A 148 5.61 16.68 7.58
N ASN A 149 6.56 17.61 7.59
CA ASN A 149 6.37 18.98 8.07
C ASN A 149 6.20 20.01 6.93
N GLY A 150 6.72 19.70 5.75
CA GLY A 150 6.61 20.53 4.57
C GLY A 150 5.22 20.44 3.95
N GLY A 151 4.32 21.33 4.39
CA GLY A 151 3.06 21.68 3.73
C GLY A 151 2.45 20.58 2.87
N LEU A 152 1.91 19.53 3.52
CA LEU A 152 1.06 18.51 2.89
C LEU A 152 0.00 19.21 2.04
N LEU A 153 0.15 19.13 0.72
CA LEU A 153 -0.82 19.72 -0.20
C LEU A 153 -1.80 18.65 -0.61
N MET A 154 -2.98 18.68 0.00
CA MET A 154 -4.10 17.86 -0.43
C MET A 154 -4.68 18.42 -1.73
N MET A 155 -4.75 17.57 -2.75
CA MET A 155 -5.34 17.88 -4.04
C MET A 155 -6.50 16.91 -4.25
N PHE A 156 -7.71 17.46 -4.41
CA PHE A 156 -8.82 16.68 -4.93
C PHE A 156 -8.56 16.45 -6.41
N LEU A 157 -8.32 15.18 -6.78
CA LEU A 157 -8.17 14.80 -8.18
C LEU A 157 -9.57 14.90 -8.82
N PHE A 158 -9.81 15.92 -9.63
CA PHE A 158 -10.88 15.88 -10.62
C PHE A 158 -10.38 14.98 -11.75
N ILE A 159 -10.72 13.68 -11.65
CA ILE A 159 -10.48 12.68 -12.70
C ILE A 159 -11.59 12.78 -13.73
#